data_AF-A0A6B2C4E5-F1
#
_entry.id   AF-A0A6B2C4E5-F1
#
_cell.length_a   1.000
_cell.length_b   1.000
_cell.length_c   1.000
_cell.angle_alpha   90.00
_cell.angle_beta   90.00
_cell.angle_gamma   90.00
#
_symmetry.space_group_name_H-M   'P 1'
#
loop_
_entity.id
_entity.type
_entity.pdbx_description
1 polymer ?
#
loop_
_entity_poly.entity_id
_entity_poly.type
_entity_poly.pdbx_seq_one_letter_code
_entity_poly.pdbx_strand_id
1 'polypeptide(L)'
;MSVKIERSSDISGLIIISGSERKFALVLLHAFNQMPDDVRSLATMFAENGILVLAPKYVDAADGVNQAISAYRPAKDAQATISSG
;
A
#
# COMPACT_ATOMS: atom_id res chain seq x y z
N MET A 1 18.10 -1.33 -1.99
CA MET A 1 17.36 -1.21 -0.72
C MET A 1 16.47 -2.44 -0.56
N SER A 2 16.22 -2.92 0.67
CA SER A 2 15.35 -4.09 0.86
C SER A 2 13.88 -3.65 0.84
N VAL A 3 13.10 -4.19 -0.09
CA VAL A 3 11.63 -3.99 -0.16
C VAL A 3 10.94 -5.13 0.55
N LYS A 4 9.95 -4.82 1.38
CA LYS A 4 9.06 -5.78 2.03
C LYS A 4 7.70 -5.78 1.34
N ILE A 5 7.19 -6.97 1.03
CA ILE A 5 5.91 -7.19 0.37
C ILE A 5 5.05 -8.05 1.27
N GLU A 6 3.87 -7.55 1.63
CA GLU A 6 2.96 -8.16 2.57
C GLU A 6 1.55 -8.15 2.00
N ARG A 7 0.74 -9.15 2.34
CA ARG A 7 -0.71 -9.11 2.10
C ARG A 7 -1.38 -8.74 3.41
N SER A 8 -2.33 -7.81 3.36
CA SER A 8 -3.07 -7.40 4.56
C SER A 8 -3.86 -8.58 5.12
N SER A 9 -3.79 -8.78 6.44
CA SER A 9 -4.66 -9.70 7.17
C SER A 9 -6.09 -9.18 7.31
N ASP A 10 -6.26 -7.85 7.31
CA ASP A 10 -7.50 -7.18 7.67
C ASP A 10 -8.32 -6.81 6.43
N ILE A 11 -7.65 -6.57 5.30
CA ILE A 11 -8.29 -6.24 4.01
C ILE A 11 -7.92 -7.30 2.97
N SER A 12 -8.90 -8.14 2.64
CA SER A 12 -8.72 -9.20 1.65
C SER A 12 -8.33 -8.64 0.29
N GLY A 13 -7.24 -9.14 -0.28
CA GLY A 13 -6.76 -8.73 -1.59
C GLY A 13 -5.93 -7.45 -1.61
N LEU A 14 -5.64 -6.81 -0.47
CA LEU A 14 -4.71 -5.70 -0.40
C LEU A 14 -3.26 -6.20 -0.31
N ILE A 15 -2.40 -5.69 -1.19
CA ILE A 15 -0.94 -5.85 -1.13
C ILE A 15 -0.32 -4.55 -0.62
N ILE A 16 0.57 -4.66 0.36
CA ILE A 16 1.34 -3.58 0.96
C ILE A 16 2.80 -3.77 0.58
N ILE A 17 3.41 -2.76 -0.02
CA ILE A 17 4.80 -2.80 -0.50
C ILE A 17 5.52 -1.61 0.12
N SER A 18 6.61 -1.86 0.84
CA SER A 18 7.31 -0.82 1.58
C SER A 18 8.82 -0.95 1.53
N GLY A 19 9.51 0.19 1.43
CA GLY A 19 10.95 0.31 1.61
C GLY A 19 11.34 0.68 3.06
N SER A 20 12.62 1.02 3.23
CA SER A 20 13.24 1.32 4.54
C SER A 20 12.86 2.68 5.13
N GLU A 21 12.50 3.66 4.30
CA GLU A 21 11.95 4.95 4.73
C GLU A 21 10.52 5.10 4.21
N ARG A 22 9.64 5.76 4.98
CA ARG A 22 8.23 5.99 4.61
C ARG A 22 7.88 7.45 4.83
N LYS A 23 7.95 8.25 3.76
CA LYS A 23 7.59 9.70 3.81
C LYS A 23 6.19 9.95 3.25
N PHE A 24 5.76 9.15 2.27
CA PHE A 24 4.49 9.29 1.59
C PHE A 24 3.88 7.91 1.32
N ALA A 25 2.55 7.88 1.19
CA ALA A 25 1.84 6.70 0.73
C ALA A 25 1.23 6.93 -0.66
N LEU A 26 1.28 5.91 -1.49
CA LEU A 26 0.73 5.85 -2.84
C LEU A 26 -0.30 4.72 -2.90
N VAL A 27 -1.51 5.04 -3.38
CA VAL A 27 -2.49 4.02 -3.76
C VAL A 27 -2.26 3.70 -5.23
N LEU A 28 -1.90 2.45 -5.53
CA LEU A 28 -1.62 2.00 -6.89
C LEU A 28 -2.73 1.07 -7.38
N LEU A 29 -3.46 1.53 -8.39
CA LEU A 29 -4.63 0.85 -8.93
C LEU A 29 -4.27 0.02 -10.17
N HIS A 30 -4.74 -1.23 -10.25
CA HIS A 30 -4.61 -2.10 -11.42
C HIS A 30 -5.70 -1.79 -12.46
N ALA A 31 -5.54 -2.13 -13.75
CA ALA A 31 -6.59 -1.89 -14.74
C ALA A 31 -7.78 -2.88 -14.61
N PHE A 32 -8.82 -2.71 -15.43
CA PHE A 32 -9.92 -3.67 -15.53
C PHE A 32 -9.40 -5.06 -15.92
N ASN A 33 -9.95 -6.12 -15.31
CA ASN A 33 -9.50 -7.52 -15.43
C ASN A 33 -8.08 -7.84 -14.94
N GLN A 34 -7.42 -6.91 -14.24
CA GLN A 34 -6.14 -7.16 -13.58
C GLN A 34 -6.32 -7.43 -12.08
N MET A 35 -5.25 -7.90 -11.45
CA MET A 35 -5.11 -8.12 -10.02
C MET A 35 -4.01 -7.21 -9.46
N PRO A 36 -3.98 -6.99 -8.14
CA PRO A 36 -2.91 -6.21 -7.50
C PRO A 36 -1.50 -6.72 -7.77
N ASP A 37 -1.34 -8.03 -7.96
CA ASP A 37 -0.05 -8.64 -8.29
C ASP A 37 0.49 -8.18 -9.66
N ASP A 38 -0.38 -7.75 -10.59
CA ASP A 38 0.03 -7.27 -11.93
C ASP A 38 0.74 -5.91 -11.88
N VAL A 39 0.46 -5.08 -10.87
CA VAL A 39 1.12 -3.78 -10.66
C VAL A 39 2.30 -3.87 -9.69
N ARG A 40 2.65 -5.07 -9.23
CA ARG A 40 3.69 -5.30 -8.21
C ARG A 40 5.07 -4.76 -8.62
N SER A 41 5.44 -4.90 -9.88
CA SER A 41 6.74 -4.41 -10.37
C SER A 41 6.83 -2.88 -10.24
N LEU A 42 5.78 -2.17 -10.66
CA LEU A 42 5.70 -0.73 -10.55
C LEU A 42 5.65 -0.26 -9.08
N ALA A 43 4.87 -0.96 -8.24
CA ALA A 43 4.82 -0.68 -6.81
C ALA A 43 6.19 -0.88 -6.13
N THR A 44 6.95 -1.88 -6.54
CA THR A 44 8.30 -2.15 -6.01
C THR A 44 9.24 -0.99 -6.35
N MET A 45 9.20 -0.46 -7.57
CA MET A 45 10.01 0.72 -7.95
C MET A 45 9.73 1.94 -7.07
N PHE A 46 8.46 2.21 -6.76
CA PHE A 46 8.12 3.31 -5.85
C PHE A 46 8.60 3.03 -4.42
N ALA A 47 8.46 1.79 -3.95
CA ALA A 47 8.90 1.41 -2.61
C ALA A 47 10.43 1.45 -2.43
N GLU A 48 11.20 1.12 -3.46
CA GLU A 48 12.66 1.32 -3.48
C GLU A 48 13.06 2.79 -3.30
N ASN A 49 12.16 3.73 -3.62
CA ASN A 49 12.36 5.16 -3.43
C ASN A 49 11.76 5.70 -2.11
N GLY A 50 11.39 4.82 -1.17
CA GLY A 50 10.90 5.20 0.16
C GLY A 50 9.43 5.61 0.21
N ILE A 51 8.63 5.14 -0.76
CA ILE A 51 7.18 5.34 -0.79
C ILE A 51 6.48 4.08 -0.28
N LEU A 52 5.53 4.24 0.64
CA LEU A 52 4.64 3.14 1.02
C LEU A 52 3.61 2.96 -0.10
N VAL A 53 3.52 1.78 -0.71
CA VAL A 53 2.55 1.51 -1.76
C VAL A 53 1.46 0.56 -1.27
N LEU A 54 0.21 0.93 -1.54
CA LEU A 54 -0.99 0.16 -1.24
C LEU A 54 -1.65 -0.20 -2.56
N ALA A 55 -1.70 -1.49 -2.88
CA ALA A 55 -2.33 -2.02 -4.09
C ALA A 55 -3.57 -2.86 -3.70
N PRO A 56 -4.76 -2.23 -3.64
CA PRO A 56 -6.00 -2.91 -3.27
C PRO A 56 -6.54 -3.72 -4.45
N LYS A 57 -7.22 -4.83 -4.16
CA LYS A 57 -8.10 -5.49 -5.14
C LYS A 57 -9.44 -4.77 -5.13
N TYR A 58 -9.92 -4.39 -6.31
CA TYR A 58 -11.17 -3.65 -6.40
C TYR A 58 -11.97 -4.01 -7.65
N VAL A 59 -13.28 -3.75 -7.58
CA VAL A 59 -14.21 -3.86 -8.72
C VAL A 59 -14.54 -2.47 -9.29
N ASP A 60 -14.58 -1.47 -8.41
CA ASP A 60 -14.70 -0.04 -8.74
C ASP A 60 -13.48 0.72 -8.19
N ALA A 61 -12.92 1.65 -8.96
CA ALA A 61 -11.78 2.45 -8.53
C ALA A 61 -12.06 3.23 -7.22
N ALA A 62 -13.29 3.68 -7.00
CA ALA A 62 -13.67 4.36 -5.77
C ALA A 62 -13.58 3.42 -4.55
N ASP A 63 -13.98 2.16 -4.71
CA ASP A 63 -13.85 1.12 -3.69
C ASP A 63 -12.37 0.84 -3.39
N GLY A 64 -11.53 0.71 -4.42
CA GLY A 64 -10.09 0.52 -4.26
C GLY A 64 -9.43 1.63 -3.42
N VAL A 65 -9.75 2.90 -3.71
CA VAL A 65 -9.21 4.03 -2.94
C VAL A 65 -9.67 4.00 -1.48
N ASN A 66 -10.94 3.70 -1.21
CA ASN A 66 -11.47 3.62 0.15
C ASN A 66 -10.82 2.52 0.98
N GLN A 67 -10.60 1.34 0.39
CA GLN A 67 -9.87 0.25 1.03
C GLN A 67 -8.44 0.66 1.38
N ALA A 68 -7.74 1.32 0.45
CA ALA A 68 -6.37 1.77 0.69
C ALA A 68 -6.29 2.86 1.78
N ILE A 69 -7.21 3.82 1.80
CA ILE A 69 -7.27 4.84 2.87
C ILE A 69 -7.54 4.19 4.23
N SER A 70 -8.42 3.19 4.27
CA SER A 70 -8.77 2.46 5.49
C SER A 70 -7.57 1.68 6.05
N ALA A 71 -6.72 1.12 5.19
CA ALA A 71 -5.45 0.51 5.58
C ALA A 71 -4.38 1.53 5.99
N TYR A 72 -4.38 2.72 5.38
CA TYR A 72 -3.38 3.74 5.68
C TYR A 72 -3.59 4.43 7.03
N ARG A 73 -4.84 4.68 7.44
CA ARG A 73 -5.17 5.32 8.73
C ARG A 73 -4.45 4.67 9.94
N PRO A 74 -4.57 3.36 10.19
CA PRO A 74 -3.88 2.73 11.32
C PRO A 74 -2.35 2.76 11.18
N ALA A 75 -1.82 2.75 9.96
CA ALA A 75 -0.37 2.86 9.73
C ALA A 75 0.17 4.26 10.09
N LYS A 76 -0.62 5.32 9.86
CA LYS A 76 -0.28 6.69 10.27
C LYS A 76 -0.38 6.88 11.79
N ASP A 77 -1.43 6.34 12.40
CA ASP A 77 -1.65 6.48 13.84
C ASP A 77 -0.58 5.74 14.66
N ALA A 78 -0.15 4.55 14.21
CA ALA A 78 0.97 3.83 14.81
C ALA A 78 2.31 4.62 14.72
N GLN A 79 2.54 5.39 13.65
CA GLN A 79 3.75 6.19 13.49
C GLN A 79 3.75 7.46 14.36
N ALA A 80 2.57 8.01 14.65
CA ALA A 80 2.42 9.16 15.54
C ALA A 80 2.71 8.79 17.00
N THR A 81 2.30 7.60 17.45
CA THR A 81 2.57 7.11 18.82
C THR A 81 4.06 6.86 19.08
N ILE A 82 4.83 6.44 18.07
CA ILE A 82 6.28 6.18 18.22
C ILE A 82 7.08 7.49 18.26
N SER A 83 6.59 8.56 17.65
CA SER A 83 7.28 9.87 17.62
C SER A 83 6.98 10.76 18.83
N SER A 84 6.14 10.31 19.76
CA SER A 84 5.69 11.09 20.93
C SER A 84 6.06 10.50 22.30
N GLY A 85 6.92 9.47 22.33
CA GLY A 85 7.56 8.92 23.53
C GLY A 85 9.07 9.03 23.44
#